data_AF-A0A497TNG0-F1
#
_entry.id   AF-A0A497TNG0-F1
#
_cell.length_a   1.000
_cell.length_b   1.000
_cell.length_c   1.000
_cell.angle_alpha   90.00
_cell.angle_beta   90.00
_cell.angle_gamma   90.00
#
_symmetry.space_group_name_H-M   'P 1'
#
loop_
_entity.id
_entity.type
_entity.pdbx_description
1 polymer ?
#
loop_
_entity_poly.entity_id
_entity_poly.type
_entity_poly.pdbx_seq_one_letter_code
_entity_poly.pdbx_strand_id
1 'polypeptide(L)'
;MADIIDSTQEFTITLLLEGFATIVSVSAPSTAHEGETITVNVTVRNDGEASDTIWCRLVDTYDNTEIGARQEAVLDVGQETIFTWSLTMPGRDLTIRVEAGHVE
;
A
#
# COMPACT_ATOMS: atom_id res chain seq x y z
N MET A 1 -15.25 -8.89 58.83
CA MET A 1 -13.79 -9.06 58.64
C MET A 1 -13.46 -8.47 57.29
N ALA A 2 -12.43 -7.63 57.17
CA ALA A 2 -12.08 -6.96 55.92
C ALA A 2 -10.82 -7.61 55.34
N ASP A 3 -10.79 -7.75 54.02
CA ASP A 3 -9.62 -8.24 53.31
C ASP A 3 -8.48 -7.21 53.41
N ILE A 4 -7.27 -7.71 53.65
CA ILE A 4 -6.03 -6.93 53.66
C ILE A 4 -5.25 -7.33 52.41
N ILE A 5 -4.86 -6.35 51.60
CA ILE A 5 -4.00 -6.57 50.44
C ILE A 5 -2.55 -6.46 50.90
N ASP A 6 -1.82 -7.57 50.89
CA ASP A 6 -0.41 -7.63 51.30
C ASP A 6 0.56 -7.18 50.20
N SER A 7 0.16 -7.25 48.93
CA SER A 7 1.01 -6.87 47.80
C SER A 7 0.21 -6.60 46.54
N THR A 8 0.64 -5.59 45.79
CA THR A 8 0.10 -5.23 44.47
C THR A 8 1.26 -4.99 43.53
N GLN A 9 1.15 -5.48 42.30
CA GLN A 9 2.05 -5.13 41.21
C GLN A 9 1.22 -4.81 39.96
N GLU A 10 1.56 -3.69 39.33
CA GLU A 10 1.00 -3.28 38.04
C GLU A 10 2.08 -3.46 36.96
N PHE A 11 1.65 -3.79 35.76
CA PHE A 11 2.49 -3.79 34.57
C PHE A 11 1.66 -3.29 33.38
N THR A 12 2.35 -2.78 32.38
CA THR A 12 1.74 -2.27 31.16
C THR A 12 2.22 -3.08 29.97
N ILE A 13 1.28 -3.47 29.10
CA ILE A 13 1.58 -3.99 27.76
C ILE A 13 1.43 -2.82 26.79
N THR A 14 2.48 -2.51 26.04
CA THR A 14 2.44 -1.46 25.03
C THR A 14 1.79 -1.98 23.76
N LEU A 15 0.82 -1.23 23.23
CA LEU A 15 0.25 -1.47 21.90
C LEU A 15 1.25 -1.03 20.84
N LEU A 16 1.51 -1.89 19.85
CA LEU A 16 2.24 -1.52 18.63
C LEU A 16 1.21 -1.02 17.61
N LEU A 17 1.49 0.13 17.02
CA LEU A 17 0.68 0.77 15.99
C LEU A 17 1.38 0.60 14.65
N GLU A 18 0.61 0.29 13.60
CA GLU A 18 1.14 -0.07 12.27
C GLU A 18 0.57 0.88 11.20
N GLY A 19 1.21 0.88 10.03
CA GLY A 19 0.69 1.55 8.84
C GLY A 19 -0.52 0.82 8.27
N PHE A 20 -1.33 1.54 7.48
CA PHE A 20 -2.42 0.94 6.71
C PHE A 20 -2.50 1.62 5.35
N ALA A 21 -2.16 0.88 4.29
CA ALA A 21 -2.16 1.42 2.94
C ALA A 21 -3.58 1.46 2.36
N THR A 22 -4.04 2.66 2.01
CA THR A 22 -5.30 2.87 1.28
C THR A 22 -5.01 3.41 -0.11
N ILE A 23 -5.49 2.73 -1.14
CA ILE A 23 -5.46 3.26 -2.51
C ILE A 23 -6.52 4.35 -2.63
N VAL A 24 -6.10 5.59 -2.85
CA VAL A 24 -6.98 6.77 -2.96
C VAL A 24 -7.46 6.96 -4.38
N SER A 25 -6.56 6.85 -5.37
CA SER A 25 -6.92 6.96 -6.78
C SER A 25 -5.92 6.25 -7.69
N VAL A 26 -6.38 5.90 -8.90
CA VAL A 26 -5.58 5.31 -9.97
C VAL A 26 -5.84 6.11 -11.24
N SER A 27 -4.78 6.49 -11.94
CA SER A 27 -4.84 7.23 -13.19
C SER A 27 -3.96 6.57 -14.25
N ALA A 28 -4.56 6.23 -15.38
CA ALA A 28 -3.88 5.65 -16.54
C ALA A 28 -4.66 6.00 -17.82
N PRO A 29 -4.03 5.95 -19.00
CA PRO A 29 -4.74 6.05 -20.28
C PRO A 29 -5.81 4.96 -20.42
N SER A 30 -6.97 5.29 -20.99
CA SER A 30 -8.06 4.33 -21.23
C SER A 30 -7.83 3.45 -22.46
N THR A 31 -6.91 3.85 -23.34
CA THR A 31 -6.59 3.20 -24.61
C THR A 31 -5.14 3.49 -24.96
N ALA A 32 -4.43 2.52 -25.53
CA ALA A 32 -3.09 2.67 -26.08
C ALA A 32 -2.87 1.66 -27.21
N HIS A 33 -1.98 1.95 -28.15
CA HIS A 33 -1.60 1.00 -29.19
C HIS A 33 -0.61 -0.05 -28.66
N GLU A 34 -0.58 -1.22 -29.28
CA GLU A 34 0.44 -2.24 -28.98
C GLU A 34 1.86 -1.64 -29.09
N GLY A 35 2.70 -1.92 -28.09
CA GLY A 35 4.07 -1.41 -28.00
C GLY A 35 4.18 0.02 -27.50
N GLU A 36 3.08 0.75 -27.33
CA GLU A 36 3.07 2.10 -26.77
C GLU A 36 3.43 2.07 -25.28
N THR A 37 4.14 3.09 -24.80
CA THR A 37 4.42 3.24 -23.37
C THR A 37 3.28 3.99 -22.70
N ILE A 38 2.65 3.36 -21.71
CA ILE A 38 1.63 3.97 -20.85
C ILE A 38 2.20 4.31 -19.48
N THR A 39 1.74 5.41 -18.90
CA THR A 39 2.09 5.80 -17.52
C THR A 39 0.91 5.50 -16.61
N VAL A 40 1.16 4.76 -15.54
CA VAL A 40 0.18 4.49 -14.48
C VAL A 40 0.62 5.22 -13.21
N ASN A 41 -0.28 6.03 -12.66
CA ASN A 41 -0.10 6.71 -11.39
C ASN A 41 -1.09 6.16 -10.37
N VAL A 42 -0.60 5.83 -9.17
CA VAL A 42 -1.44 5.38 -8.06
C VAL A 42 -1.17 6.26 -6.86
N THR A 43 -2.21 6.93 -6.36
CA THR A 43 -2.14 7.67 -5.09
C THR A 43 -2.49 6.73 -3.96
N VAL A 44 -1.60 6.62 -2.97
CA VAL A 44 -1.78 5.80 -1.77
C VAL A 44 -1.62 6.67 -0.52
N ARG A 45 -2.46 6.46 0.49
CA ARG A 45 -2.39 7.10 1.80
C ARG A 45 -2.05 6.07 2.88
N ASN A 46 -1.33 6.50 3.91
CA ASN A 46 -1.27 5.76 5.18
C ASN A 46 -2.47 6.16 6.07
N ASP A 47 -3.52 5.34 6.15
CA ASP A 47 -4.64 5.49 7.09
C ASP A 47 -4.44 4.68 8.38
N GLY A 48 -3.20 4.24 8.66
CA GLY A 48 -2.84 3.50 9.86
C GLY A 48 -2.75 4.38 11.11
N GLU A 49 -2.16 3.84 12.16
CA GLU A 49 -2.02 4.54 13.45
C GLU A 49 -0.57 4.97 13.73
N ALA A 50 0.39 4.57 12.88
CA ALA A 50 1.79 4.99 12.96
C ALA A 50 2.38 5.34 11.59
N SER A 51 3.49 6.09 11.62
CA SER A 51 4.36 6.30 10.46
C SER A 51 4.99 4.97 10.07
N ASP A 52 4.91 4.60 8.79
CA ASP A 52 5.31 3.28 8.32
C ASP A 52 5.74 3.30 6.84
N THR A 53 6.42 2.24 6.41
CA THR A 53 6.80 2.01 5.03
C THR A 53 5.63 1.42 4.26
N ILE A 54 4.97 2.25 3.46
CA ILE A 54 3.89 1.86 2.56
C ILE A 54 4.47 1.44 1.21
N TRP A 55 4.04 0.29 0.70
CA TRP A 55 4.44 -0.23 -0.60
C TRP A 55 3.25 -0.32 -1.56
N CYS A 56 3.55 -0.27 -2.86
CA CYS A 56 2.57 -0.45 -3.93
C CYS A 56 3.20 -1.17 -5.13
N ARG A 57 2.43 -1.99 -5.84
CA ARG A 57 2.83 -2.68 -7.08
C ARG A 57 1.66 -2.89 -8.03
N LEU A 58 1.99 -3.24 -9.28
CA LEU A 58 1.01 -3.53 -10.33
C LEU A 58 1.14 -4.98 -10.81
N VAL A 59 0.01 -5.67 -10.91
CA VAL A 59 -0.08 -7.06 -11.38
C VAL A 59 -1.02 -7.13 -12.59
N ASP A 60 -0.60 -7.79 -13.66
CA ASP A 60 -1.50 -8.14 -14.78
C ASP A 60 -2.42 -9.29 -14.36
N THR A 61 -3.72 -9.10 -14.48
CA THR A 61 -4.69 -10.13 -14.08
C THR A 61 -4.79 -11.31 -15.04
N TYR A 62 -4.28 -11.19 -16.28
CA TYR A 62 -4.34 -12.26 -17.27
C TYR A 62 -3.49 -13.47 -16.87
N ASP A 63 -2.25 -13.22 -16.45
CA ASP A 63 -1.27 -14.24 -16.07
C ASP A 63 -0.80 -14.12 -14.62
N ASN A 64 -1.34 -13.16 -13.87
CA ASN A 64 -1.02 -12.90 -12.46
C ASN A 64 0.48 -12.59 -12.23
N THR A 65 1.10 -11.93 -13.21
CA THR A 65 2.51 -11.52 -13.16
C THR A 65 2.62 -10.06 -12.73
N GLU A 66 3.65 -9.78 -11.93
CA GLU A 66 4.02 -8.41 -11.58
C GLU A 66 4.56 -7.67 -12.81
N ILE A 67 3.87 -6.61 -13.21
CA ILE A 67 4.22 -5.77 -14.37
C ILE A 67 4.78 -4.41 -13.94
N GLY A 68 4.44 -3.95 -12.73
CA GLY A 68 5.03 -2.77 -12.11
C GLY A 68 5.74 -3.19 -10.83
N ALA A 69 7.06 -3.07 -10.84
CA ALA A 69 7.91 -3.42 -9.72
C ALA A 69 7.44 -2.73 -8.42
N ARG A 70 7.49 -3.45 -7.30
CA ARG A 70 7.18 -2.89 -5.98
C ARG A 70 7.98 -1.61 -5.71
N GLN A 71 7.27 -0.54 -5.38
CA GLN A 71 7.82 0.74 -4.91
C GLN A 71 7.38 0.97 -3.46
N GLU A 72 8.15 1.75 -2.71
CA GLU A 72 7.93 1.97 -1.28
C GLU A 72 8.17 3.44 -0.90
N ALA A 73 7.47 3.92 0.12
CA ALA A 73 7.69 5.23 0.72
C ALA A 73 7.32 5.19 2.20
N VAL A 74 8.09 5.90 3.03
CA VAL A 74 7.74 6.14 4.43
C VAL A 74 6.71 7.27 4.48
N LEU A 75 5.55 7.00 5.07
CA LEU A 75 4.43 7.94 5.16
C LEU A 75 3.98 8.09 6.61
N ASP A 76 3.88 9.33 7.08
CA ASP A 76 3.19 9.62 8.33
C ASP A 76 1.69 9.34 8.21
N VAL A 77 1.00 9.22 9.35
CA VAL A 77 -0.46 9.00 9.38
C VAL A 77 -1.18 10.14 8.64
N GLY A 78 -2.03 9.76 7.69
CA GLY A 78 -2.77 10.67 6.81
C GLY A 78 -1.97 11.21 5.63
N GLN A 79 -0.67 10.90 5.50
CA GLN A 79 0.15 11.35 4.38
C GLN A 79 -0.11 10.50 3.13
N GLU A 80 -0.19 11.18 1.99
CA GLU A 80 -0.33 10.58 0.67
C GLU A 80 0.99 10.61 -0.12
N THR A 81 1.15 9.65 -1.01
CA THR A 81 2.21 9.62 -2.03
C THR A 81 1.65 9.14 -3.36
N ILE A 82 2.37 9.45 -4.44
CA ILE A 82 2.05 8.99 -5.79
C ILE A 82 3.16 8.04 -6.23
N PHE A 83 2.80 6.80 -6.52
CA PHE A 83 3.67 5.84 -7.18
C PHE A 83 3.43 5.86 -8.69
N THR A 84 4.51 5.79 -9.47
CA THR A 84 4.46 5.93 -10.94
C THR A 84 5.21 4.79 -11.61
N TRP A 85 4.55 4.18 -12.60
CA TRP A 85 5.13 3.16 -13.46
C TRP A 85 4.98 3.52 -14.93
N SER A 86 5.96 3.11 -15.73
CA SER A 86 5.89 3.10 -17.19
C SER A 86 5.81 1.65 -17.67
N LEU A 87 4.75 1.32 -18.39
CA LEU A 87 4.47 -0.02 -18.89
C LEU A 87 4.41 0.00 -20.42
N THR A 88 4.79 -1.10 -21.07
CA THR A 88 4.59 -1.27 -22.51
C THR A 88 3.27 -2.00 -22.75
N MET A 89 2.38 -1.42 -23.54
CA MET A 89 1.08 -1.99 -23.86
C MET A 89 1.26 -3.30 -24.64
N PRO A 90 0.71 -4.43 -24.16
CA PRO A 90 0.76 -5.68 -24.90
C PRO A 90 -0.18 -5.65 -26.12
N GLY A 91 -0.06 -6.63 -27.02
CA GLY A 91 -0.97 -6.82 -28.15
C GLY A 91 -2.38 -7.33 -27.76
N ARG A 92 -2.87 -6.96 -26.57
CA ARG A 92 -4.17 -7.32 -26.01
C ARG A 92 -4.62 -6.29 -24.98
N ASP A 93 -5.87 -6.37 -24.55
CA ASP A 93 -6.37 -5.60 -23.41
C ASP A 93 -5.56 -5.93 -22.14
N LEU A 94 -5.12 -4.88 -21.45
CA LEU A 94 -4.36 -4.97 -20.21
C LEU A 94 -5.26 -4.61 -19.04
N THR A 95 -5.55 -5.59 -18.18
CA THR A 95 -6.29 -5.37 -16.92
C THR A 95 -5.30 -5.42 -15.77
N ILE A 96 -5.17 -4.30 -15.06
CA ILE A 96 -4.17 -4.11 -14.00
C ILE A 96 -4.85 -4.18 -12.63
N ARG A 97 -4.34 -5.05 -11.76
CA ARG A 97 -4.64 -5.02 -10.33
C ARG A 97 -3.56 -4.22 -9.60
N VAL A 98 -3.99 -3.23 -8.84
CA VAL A 98 -3.13 -2.46 -7.94
C VAL A 98 -3.15 -3.14 -6.58
N GLU A 99 -1.97 -3.40 -6.02
CA GLU A 99 -1.81 -3.96 -4.68
C GLU A 99 -0.96 -2.99 -3.86
N ALA A 100 -1.44 -2.64 -2.67
CA ALA A 100 -0.72 -1.77 -1.73
C ALA A 100 -0.78 -2.37 -0.31
N GLY A 101 0.22 -2.08 0.50
CA GLY A 101 0.34 -2.57 1.88
C GLY A 101 1.41 -1.82 2.68
N HIS A 102 1.70 -2.29 3.88
CA HIS A 102 2.78 -1.77 4.73
C HIS A 102 3.83 -2.86 5.03
N VAL A 103 4.90 -2.51 5.75
CA VAL A 103 5.97 -3.44 6.17
C VAL A 103 5.91 -3.58 7.69
N GLU A 104 5.68 -4.80 8.18
CA GLU A 104 5.74 -5.16 9.60
C GLU A 104 7.18 -5.42 10.10
#